data_AF-A0A5E3X814-F1
#
_entry.id   AF-A0A5E3X814-F1
#
_cell.length_a   1.000
_cell.length_b   1.000
_cell.length_c   1.000
_cell.angle_alpha   90.00
_cell.angle_beta   90.00
_cell.angle_gamma   90.00
#
_symmetry.space_group_name_H-M   'P 1'
#
loop_
_entity.id
_entity.type
_entity.pdbx_description
1 polymer ?
#
loop_
_entity_poly.entity_id
_entity_poly.type
_entity_poly.pdbx_seq_one_letter_code
_entity_poly.pdbx_strand_id
1 'polypeptide(L)'
;MGDYTSDPILSDADPNLDNFKNTLAHNTVNDVLVAADGEVQRYVRSYIVMPSMVYGALKGPLVDAGIAHAYNITIPTMIKLCLQRGQVAMVGKGLNRWPVKHIDDTADFYKLILQHALADDAPHGAQGTYVTENGEVTLAVGAKWYMKALHAHGKSAKAEPESFTTAEIEKNPFLSYMGTDDRIRGDRARQIGWYPAHGVEDFFECVQQEVEDILAVRE
;
A
#
# COMPACT_ATOMS: atom_id res chain seq x y z
N MET A 1 -10.90 15.66 0.96
CA MET A 1 -10.14 14.42 1.27
C MET A 1 -10.81 13.31 0.49
N GLY A 2 -10.11 12.60 -0.39
CA GLY A 2 -10.75 11.66 -1.33
C GLY A 2 -11.62 12.30 -2.43
N ASP A 3 -11.61 13.63 -2.58
CA ASP A 3 -12.49 14.37 -3.50
C ASP A 3 -11.87 14.63 -4.87
N TYR A 4 -10.57 14.42 -5.01
CA TYR A 4 -9.79 14.63 -6.22
C TYR A 4 -8.57 13.69 -6.22
N THR A 5 -7.97 13.53 -7.40
CA THR A 5 -6.67 12.90 -7.60
C THR A 5 -5.62 14.01 -7.74
N SER A 6 -4.42 13.83 -7.19
CA SER A 6 -3.32 14.77 -7.44
C SER A 6 -2.78 14.61 -8.86
N ASP A 7 -2.39 15.72 -9.49
CA ASP A 7 -1.83 15.72 -10.85
C ASP A 7 -0.42 15.08 -10.94
N PRO A 8 0.56 15.44 -10.08
CA PRO A 8 1.91 14.89 -10.22
C PRO A 8 1.94 13.41 -9.86
N ILE A 9 2.63 12.64 -10.69
CA ILE A 9 3.03 11.27 -10.38
C ILE A 9 4.52 11.33 -10.10
N LEU A 10 4.91 11.06 -8.85
CA LEU A 10 6.32 11.03 -8.46
C LEU A 10 7.00 9.78 -9.05
N SER A 11 8.32 9.81 -9.11
CA SER A 11 9.13 8.68 -9.55
C SER A 11 10.21 8.46 -8.52
N ASP A 12 10.47 7.21 -8.13
CA ASP A 12 11.65 6.93 -7.33
C ASP A 12 12.93 7.38 -8.03
N ALA A 13 13.00 7.32 -9.37
CA ALA A 13 14.14 7.78 -10.16
C ALA A 13 14.31 9.32 -10.23
N ASP A 14 13.39 10.12 -9.67
CA ASP A 14 13.55 11.57 -9.60
C ASP A 14 14.68 11.93 -8.61
N PRO A 15 15.75 12.61 -9.05
CA PRO A 15 16.82 13.05 -8.14
C PRO A 15 16.35 14.03 -7.07
N ASN A 16 15.18 14.66 -7.25
CA ASN A 16 14.56 15.60 -6.34
C ASN A 16 13.40 15.00 -5.53
N LEU A 17 13.23 13.66 -5.53
CA LEU A 17 12.14 13.00 -4.79
C LEU A 17 12.05 13.47 -3.33
N ASP A 18 13.20 13.72 -2.71
CA ASP A 18 13.29 14.17 -1.32
C ASP A 18 12.59 15.51 -1.04
N ASN A 19 12.40 16.35 -2.07
CA ASN A 19 11.65 17.62 -1.95
C ASN A 19 10.15 17.39 -1.71
N PHE A 20 9.66 16.17 -1.91
CA PHE A 20 8.26 15.78 -1.71
C PHE A 20 8.05 14.99 -0.41
N LYS A 21 9.07 14.88 0.45
CA LYS A 21 8.96 14.20 1.76
C LYS A 21 7.86 14.83 2.62
N ASN A 22 7.04 13.99 3.22
CA ASN A 22 6.06 14.40 4.22
C ASN A 22 6.74 14.58 5.61
N THR A 23 5.99 15.00 6.62
CA THR A 23 6.51 15.22 7.98
C THR A 23 6.42 13.98 8.88
N LEU A 24 6.23 12.78 8.32
CA LEU A 24 6.08 11.55 9.10
C LEU A 24 7.42 11.07 9.66
N ALA A 25 7.37 10.44 10.83
CA ALA A 25 8.54 10.05 11.61
C ALA A 25 9.49 9.08 10.87
N HIS A 26 9.01 8.33 9.88
CA HIS A 26 9.86 7.44 9.09
C HIS A 26 10.89 8.22 8.25
N ASN A 27 10.63 9.47 7.88
CA ASN A 27 11.62 10.29 7.15
C ASN A 27 12.84 10.61 8.02
N THR A 28 12.66 10.83 9.33
CA THR A 28 13.80 11.02 10.24
C THR A 28 14.73 9.79 10.26
N VAL A 29 14.16 8.58 10.22
CA VAL A 29 14.96 7.34 10.16
C VAL A 29 15.67 7.23 8.81
N ASN A 30 14.96 7.52 7.71
CA ASN A 30 15.54 7.51 6.37
C ASN A 30 16.71 8.50 6.24
N ASP A 31 16.57 9.71 6.74
CA ASP A 31 17.61 10.75 6.67
C ASP A 31 18.87 10.34 7.46
N VAL A 32 18.71 9.68 8.61
CA VAL A 32 19.83 9.13 9.38
C VAL A 32 20.56 8.02 8.62
N LEU A 33 19.81 7.13 7.96
CA LEU A 33 20.40 6.06 7.13
C LEU A 33 21.17 6.61 5.94
N VAL A 34 20.60 7.59 5.24
CA VAL A 34 21.24 8.28 4.11
C VAL A 34 22.51 9.01 4.57
N ALA A 35 22.46 9.70 5.72
CA ALA A 35 23.62 10.38 6.28
C ALA A 35 24.73 9.41 6.73
N ALA A 36 24.37 8.23 7.26
CA ALA A 36 25.34 7.20 7.64
C ALA A 36 26.03 6.55 6.44
N ASP A 37 25.36 6.52 5.29
CA ASP A 37 25.91 6.05 4.01
C ASP A 37 26.82 7.10 3.34
N GLY A 38 26.54 8.38 3.57
CA GLY A 38 27.23 9.53 2.96
C GLY A 38 28.75 9.41 2.91
N GLU A 39 29.36 10.06 1.90
CA GLU A 39 30.76 9.88 1.50
C GLU A 39 31.79 10.07 2.63
N VAL A 40 31.44 10.84 3.66
CA VAL A 40 32.30 11.12 4.82
C VAL A 40 32.24 9.98 5.85
N GLN A 41 31.05 9.44 6.12
CA GLN A 41 30.81 8.44 7.15
C GLN A 41 31.03 7.01 6.65
N ARG A 42 30.39 6.64 5.53
CA ARG A 42 30.43 5.30 4.91
C ARG A 42 30.25 4.14 5.91
N TYR A 43 29.38 4.31 6.90
CA TYR A 43 29.14 3.29 7.92
C TYR A 43 28.26 2.15 7.42
N VAL A 44 27.37 2.44 6.48
CA VAL A 44 26.39 1.50 5.90
C VAL A 44 26.23 1.76 4.41
N ARG A 45 25.66 0.79 3.68
CA ARG A 45 25.02 1.05 2.39
C ARG A 45 23.51 0.95 2.62
N SER A 46 22.80 2.01 2.28
CA SER A 46 21.38 2.18 2.60
C SER A 46 20.52 2.04 1.34
N TYR A 47 19.59 1.09 1.40
CA TYR A 47 18.61 0.82 0.37
C TYR A 47 17.23 0.94 1.02
N ILE A 48 16.51 2.03 0.72
CA ILE A 48 15.24 2.37 1.36
C ILE A 48 14.11 1.90 0.43
N VAL A 49 13.35 0.91 0.86
CA VAL A 49 12.20 0.42 0.10
C VAL A 49 10.94 1.13 0.58
N MET A 50 10.31 1.89 -0.30
CA MET A 50 9.01 2.52 -0.07
C MET A 50 7.91 1.58 -0.59
N PRO A 51 7.16 0.91 0.31
CA PRO A 51 6.11 0.01 -0.12
C PRO A 51 4.86 0.78 -0.54
N SER A 52 4.24 0.35 -1.64
CA SER A 52 2.84 0.65 -1.95
C SER A 52 1.88 -0.22 -1.13
N MET A 53 0.56 -0.09 -1.35
CA MET A 53 -0.43 -0.95 -0.69
C MET A 53 -0.24 -2.41 -1.12
N VAL A 54 0.25 -3.24 -0.19
CA VAL A 54 0.54 -4.65 -0.46
C VAL A 54 -0.73 -5.48 -0.34
N TYR A 55 -1.12 -6.20 -1.40
CA TYR A 55 -2.24 -7.15 -1.39
C TYR A 55 -1.74 -8.58 -1.55
N GLY A 56 -2.62 -9.55 -1.31
CA GLY A 56 -2.31 -10.97 -1.33
C GLY A 56 -2.28 -11.57 0.07
N ALA A 57 -2.75 -12.81 0.18
CA ALA A 57 -2.67 -13.58 1.41
C ALA A 57 -1.26 -14.14 1.59
N LEU A 58 -0.57 -13.76 2.66
CA LEU A 58 0.60 -14.49 3.14
C LEU A 58 0.16 -15.91 3.50
N LYS A 59 0.92 -16.89 3.02
CA LYS A 59 0.73 -18.31 3.31
C LYS A 59 1.99 -18.90 3.93
N GLY A 60 1.82 -19.99 4.67
CA GLY A 60 2.92 -20.81 5.14
C GLY A 60 3.08 -20.84 6.66
N PRO A 61 4.18 -21.44 7.16
CA PRO A 61 4.26 -21.92 8.53
C PRO A 61 4.07 -20.85 9.61
N LEU A 62 4.45 -19.60 9.34
CA LEU A 62 4.28 -18.50 10.29
C LEU A 62 2.82 -18.06 10.41
N VAL A 63 2.05 -18.15 9.32
CA VAL A 63 0.60 -17.90 9.33
C VAL A 63 -0.12 -19.07 9.98
N ASP A 64 0.25 -20.30 9.63
CA ASP A 64 -0.33 -21.53 10.20
C ASP A 64 -0.11 -21.61 11.73
N ALA A 65 1.03 -21.11 12.20
CA ALA A 65 1.36 -21.03 13.62
C ALA A 65 0.75 -19.81 14.34
N GLY A 66 0.03 -18.93 13.62
CA GLY A 66 -0.56 -17.70 14.17
C GLY A 66 0.44 -16.63 14.57
N ILE A 67 1.69 -16.72 14.09
CA ILE A 67 2.77 -15.77 14.37
C ILE A 67 2.68 -14.55 13.45
N ALA A 68 2.29 -14.76 12.19
CA ALA A 68 2.12 -13.72 11.20
C ALA A 68 0.65 -13.57 10.79
N HIS A 69 0.24 -12.34 10.51
CA HIS A 69 -1.06 -12.08 9.89
C HIS A 69 -1.03 -12.46 8.41
N ALA A 70 -2.08 -13.14 7.95
CA ALA A 70 -2.22 -13.49 6.53
C ALA A 70 -2.41 -12.26 5.64
N TYR A 71 -3.12 -11.26 6.13
CA TYR A 71 -3.53 -10.08 5.35
C TYR A 71 -2.89 -8.79 5.86
N ASN A 72 -2.82 -7.80 4.97
CA ASN A 72 -2.44 -6.44 5.34
C ASN A 72 -3.46 -5.83 6.32
N ILE A 73 -3.13 -4.69 6.92
CA ILE A 73 -4.05 -4.00 7.84
C ILE A 73 -5.14 -3.20 7.10
N THR A 74 -4.84 -2.72 5.90
CA THR A 74 -5.62 -1.71 5.19
C THR A 74 -6.99 -2.20 4.73
N ILE A 75 -7.02 -3.26 3.91
CA ILE A 75 -8.27 -3.81 3.33
C ILE A 75 -9.17 -4.38 4.43
N PRO A 76 -8.66 -5.20 5.38
CA PRO A 76 -9.49 -5.73 6.46
C PRO A 76 -10.04 -4.66 7.39
N THR A 77 -9.28 -3.58 7.65
CA THR A 77 -9.77 -2.48 8.50
C THR A 77 -10.93 -1.75 7.82
N MET A 78 -10.83 -1.45 6.52
CA MET A 78 -11.93 -0.85 5.76
C MET A 78 -13.18 -1.73 5.75
N ILE A 79 -13.03 -3.03 5.50
CA ILE A 79 -14.14 -4.00 5.55
C ILE A 79 -14.78 -4.01 6.93
N LYS A 80 -13.99 -4.09 8.01
CA LYS A 80 -14.50 -4.09 9.39
C LYS A 80 -15.25 -2.82 9.75
N LEU A 81 -14.77 -1.65 9.32
CA LEU A 81 -15.45 -0.37 9.53
C LEU A 81 -16.79 -0.33 8.80
N CYS A 82 -16.83 -0.81 7.55
CA CYS A 82 -18.07 -0.90 6.78
C CYS A 82 -19.07 -1.87 7.41
N LEU A 83 -18.60 -3.02 7.91
CA LEU A 83 -19.42 -4.00 8.64
C LEU A 83 -20.02 -3.40 9.92
N GLN A 84 -19.22 -2.68 10.71
CA GLN A 84 -19.70 -2.00 11.92
C GLN A 84 -20.72 -0.90 11.59
N ARG A 85 -20.52 -0.22 10.46
CA ARG A 85 -21.42 0.79 9.94
C ARG A 85 -22.71 0.22 9.35
N GLY A 86 -22.71 -1.05 8.93
CA GLY A 86 -23.83 -1.71 8.23
C GLY A 86 -24.02 -1.23 6.78
N GLN A 87 -23.08 -0.43 6.28
CA GLN A 87 -23.10 0.13 4.93
C GLN A 87 -21.67 0.41 4.50
N VAL A 88 -21.32 -0.05 3.30
CA VAL A 88 -20.02 0.26 2.71
C VAL A 88 -19.89 1.75 2.43
N ALA A 89 -18.73 2.29 2.81
CA ALA A 89 -18.42 3.69 2.62
C ALA A 89 -16.97 3.92 2.17
N MET A 90 -16.75 5.07 1.54
CA MET A 90 -15.46 5.59 1.09
C MET A 90 -15.25 7.01 1.65
N VAL A 91 -14.01 7.48 1.63
CA VAL A 91 -13.70 8.85 2.08
C VAL A 91 -13.94 9.82 0.93
N GLY A 92 -14.75 10.86 1.16
CA GLY A 92 -15.14 11.81 0.11
C GLY A 92 -15.79 11.09 -1.07
N LYS A 93 -15.37 11.46 -2.29
CA LYS A 93 -15.79 10.79 -3.55
C LYS A 93 -14.97 9.53 -3.89
N GLY A 94 -13.98 9.16 -3.08
CA GLY A 94 -13.06 8.05 -3.33
C GLY A 94 -12.22 8.21 -4.61
N LEU A 95 -11.98 9.45 -5.06
CA LEU A 95 -11.19 9.73 -6.26
C LEU A 95 -9.68 9.70 -6.01
N ASN A 96 -9.27 9.61 -4.75
CA ASN A 96 -7.89 9.42 -4.39
C ASN A 96 -7.37 8.05 -4.87
N ARG A 97 -6.13 8.03 -5.34
CA ARG A 97 -5.40 6.89 -5.88
C ARG A 97 -4.34 6.42 -4.90
N TRP A 98 -4.12 5.11 -4.93
CA TRP A 98 -3.09 4.43 -4.16
C TRP A 98 -2.39 3.42 -5.06
N PRO A 99 -1.04 3.41 -5.10
CA PRO A 99 -0.32 2.35 -5.77
C PRO A 99 -0.55 1.04 -5.01
N VAL A 100 -0.60 -0.07 -5.75
CA VAL A 100 -0.77 -1.42 -5.20
C VAL A 100 0.33 -2.35 -5.69
N LYS A 101 0.59 -3.44 -4.98
CA LYS A 101 1.46 -4.54 -5.44
C LYS A 101 1.13 -5.84 -4.72
N HIS A 102 1.38 -6.98 -5.35
CA HIS A 102 1.21 -8.26 -4.69
C HIS A 102 2.33 -8.54 -3.68
N ILE A 103 2.03 -9.35 -2.67
CA ILE A 103 2.99 -9.76 -1.64
C ILE A 103 4.15 -10.56 -2.21
N ASP A 104 3.92 -11.40 -3.22
CA ASP A 104 4.98 -12.17 -3.86
C ASP A 104 5.93 -11.26 -4.67
N ASP A 105 5.39 -10.27 -5.39
CA ASP A 105 6.21 -9.28 -6.10
C ASP A 105 7.07 -8.46 -5.12
N THR A 106 6.55 -8.23 -3.90
CA THR A 106 7.31 -7.60 -2.82
C THR A 106 8.46 -8.49 -2.36
N ALA A 107 8.20 -9.78 -2.12
CA ALA A 107 9.22 -10.72 -1.72
C ALA A 107 10.33 -10.85 -2.78
N ASP A 108 9.95 -10.88 -4.05
CA ASP A 108 10.90 -10.93 -5.16
C ASP A 108 11.72 -9.66 -5.29
N PHE A 109 11.14 -8.48 -5.04
CA PHE A 109 11.92 -7.24 -4.96
C PHE A 109 12.98 -7.29 -3.84
N TYR A 110 12.62 -7.77 -2.64
CA TYR A 110 13.57 -7.87 -1.53
C TYR A 110 14.73 -8.81 -1.83
N LYS A 111 14.47 -9.94 -2.53
CA LYS A 111 15.55 -10.83 -2.99
C LYS A 111 16.46 -10.11 -3.99
N LEU A 112 15.87 -9.41 -4.97
CA LEU A 112 16.59 -8.71 -6.02
C LEU A 112 17.48 -7.59 -5.45
N ILE A 113 16.92 -6.71 -4.62
CA ILE A 113 17.69 -5.59 -4.06
C ILE A 113 18.81 -6.08 -3.13
N LEU A 114 18.60 -7.20 -2.42
CA LEU A 114 19.65 -7.82 -1.63
C LEU A 114 20.79 -8.35 -2.51
N GLN A 115 20.49 -8.98 -3.65
CA GLN A 115 21.50 -9.43 -4.61
C GLN A 115 22.33 -8.25 -5.12
N HIS A 116 21.68 -7.15 -5.50
CA HIS A 116 22.37 -5.94 -5.94
C HIS A 116 23.20 -5.29 -4.82
N ALA A 117 22.68 -5.26 -3.60
CA ALA A 117 23.42 -4.74 -2.45
C ALA A 117 24.69 -5.55 -2.14
N LEU A 118 24.63 -6.87 -2.34
CA LEU A 118 25.79 -7.75 -2.18
C LEU A 118 26.79 -7.60 -3.34
N ALA A 119 26.31 -7.38 -4.56
CA ALA A 119 27.13 -7.16 -5.75
C ALA A 119 27.71 -5.74 -5.85
N ASP A 120 27.17 -4.79 -5.07
CA ASP A 120 27.55 -3.37 -5.09
C ASP A 120 27.28 -2.68 -6.45
N ASP A 121 26.16 -3.03 -7.10
CA ASP A 121 25.84 -2.59 -8.46
C ASP A 121 24.49 -1.87 -8.60
N ALA A 122 23.81 -1.59 -7.49
CA ALA A 122 22.61 -0.74 -7.46
C ALA A 122 22.83 0.54 -6.63
N PRO A 123 22.17 1.66 -7.00
CA PRO A 123 22.19 2.89 -6.23
C PRO A 123 21.82 2.68 -4.75
N HIS A 124 22.55 3.35 -3.86
CA HIS A 124 22.28 3.39 -2.43
C HIS A 124 22.37 4.85 -1.92
N GLY A 125 22.12 5.09 -0.64
CA GLY A 125 22.23 6.43 -0.05
C GLY A 125 21.12 7.35 -0.55
N ALA A 126 21.48 8.59 -0.90
CA ALA A 126 20.55 9.59 -1.40
C ALA A 126 19.85 9.19 -2.72
N GLN A 127 20.42 8.23 -3.46
CA GLN A 127 19.82 7.66 -4.68
C GLN A 127 19.30 6.23 -4.44
N GLY A 128 19.28 5.78 -3.20
CA GLY A 128 18.95 4.41 -2.80
C GLY A 128 17.49 4.16 -2.43
N THR A 129 16.57 5.04 -2.84
CA THR A 129 15.14 4.88 -2.58
C THR A 129 14.50 4.04 -3.67
N TYR A 130 13.74 3.00 -3.34
CA TYR A 130 13.10 2.15 -4.32
C TYR A 130 11.62 2.06 -4.03
N VAL A 131 10.81 2.41 -5.02
CA VAL A 131 9.37 2.27 -4.93
C VAL A 131 8.98 0.97 -5.59
N THR A 132 8.17 0.22 -4.88
CA THR A 132 7.60 -1.02 -5.40
C THR A 132 6.11 -0.79 -5.61
N GLU A 133 5.64 -0.90 -6.84
CA GLU A 133 4.24 -0.83 -7.25
C GLU A 133 4.02 -1.59 -8.57
N ASN A 134 2.79 -2.03 -8.81
CA ASN A 134 2.35 -2.53 -10.10
C ASN A 134 0.92 -2.07 -10.41
N GLY A 135 0.77 -0.75 -10.55
CA GLY A 135 -0.50 -0.12 -10.87
C GLY A 135 -1.11 0.65 -9.70
N GLU A 136 -2.22 1.35 -9.98
CA GLU A 136 -2.92 2.23 -9.04
C GLU A 136 -4.42 1.92 -9.04
N VAL A 137 -5.03 1.94 -7.86
CA VAL A 137 -6.49 1.83 -7.69
C VAL A 137 -7.04 3.10 -7.07
N THR A 138 -8.25 3.50 -7.45
CA THR A 138 -8.97 4.51 -6.67
C THR A 138 -9.72 3.84 -5.52
N LEU A 139 -9.86 4.53 -4.40
CA LEU A 139 -10.62 3.98 -3.28
C LEU A 139 -12.11 3.79 -3.58
N ALA A 140 -12.69 4.56 -4.50
CA ALA A 140 -14.06 4.33 -4.96
C ALA A 140 -14.21 2.99 -5.67
N VAL A 141 -13.24 2.64 -6.52
CA VAL A 141 -13.27 1.35 -7.22
C VAL A 141 -12.96 0.22 -6.22
N GLY A 142 -12.02 0.45 -5.29
CA GLY A 142 -11.79 -0.38 -4.10
C GLY A 142 -13.06 -0.70 -3.31
N ALA A 143 -13.81 0.34 -2.96
CA ALA A 143 -15.06 0.24 -2.21
C ALA A 143 -16.12 -0.57 -2.95
N LYS A 144 -16.22 -0.41 -4.26
CA LYS A 144 -17.16 -1.19 -5.08
C LYS A 144 -16.89 -2.70 -5.06
N TRP A 145 -15.64 -3.14 -4.88
CA TRP A 145 -15.32 -4.57 -4.83
C TRP A 145 -15.84 -5.24 -3.57
N TYR A 146 -15.47 -4.73 -2.40
CA TYR A 146 -16.01 -5.30 -1.16
C TYR A 146 -17.49 -4.95 -0.94
N MET A 147 -18.02 -3.88 -1.56
CA MET A 147 -19.46 -3.60 -1.64
C MET A 147 -20.22 -4.76 -2.28
N LYS A 148 -19.81 -5.22 -3.47
CA LYS A 148 -20.48 -6.32 -4.16
C LYS A 148 -20.57 -7.57 -3.28
N ALA A 149 -19.45 -7.97 -2.68
CA ALA A 149 -19.39 -9.15 -1.80
C ALA A 149 -20.22 -8.94 -0.52
N LEU A 150 -20.04 -7.83 0.20
CA LEU A 150 -20.75 -7.56 1.44
C LEU A 150 -22.28 -7.43 1.24
N HIS A 151 -22.74 -6.87 0.12
CA HIS A 151 -24.17 -6.81 -0.19
C HIS A 151 -24.78 -8.19 -0.46
N ALA A 152 -24.06 -9.05 -1.19
CA ALA A 152 -24.50 -10.42 -1.45
C ALA A 152 -24.72 -11.21 -0.14
N HIS A 153 -23.93 -10.89 0.90
CA HIS A 153 -24.06 -11.43 2.26
C HIS A 153 -25.03 -10.64 3.17
N GLY A 154 -25.77 -9.67 2.64
CA GLY A 154 -26.70 -8.84 3.42
C GLY A 154 -26.02 -7.95 4.47
N LYS A 155 -24.71 -7.71 4.36
CA LYS A 155 -23.90 -6.91 5.30
C LYS A 155 -23.76 -5.44 4.92
N SER A 156 -24.34 -5.04 3.79
CA SER A 156 -24.43 -3.65 3.35
C SER A 156 -25.85 -3.35 2.86
N ALA A 157 -26.44 -2.30 3.39
CA ALA A 157 -27.85 -1.95 3.16
C ALA A 157 -28.17 -1.57 1.71
N LYS A 158 -27.24 -0.90 1.01
CA LYS A 158 -27.38 -0.45 -0.39
C LYS A 158 -26.35 -1.11 -1.27
N ALA A 159 -26.62 -1.22 -2.58
CA ALA A 159 -25.69 -1.79 -3.56
C ALA A 159 -24.57 -0.85 -4.04
N GLU A 160 -24.58 0.41 -3.59
CA GLU A 160 -23.56 1.42 -3.93
C GLU A 160 -22.88 1.95 -2.65
N PRO A 161 -21.56 2.24 -2.67
CA PRO A 161 -20.87 2.86 -1.55
C PRO A 161 -21.39 4.27 -1.26
N GLU A 162 -21.39 4.66 0.01
CA GLU A 162 -21.63 6.04 0.44
C GLU A 162 -20.33 6.73 0.86
N SER A 163 -20.38 8.02 1.15
CA SER A 163 -19.26 8.69 1.82
C SER A 163 -19.35 8.53 3.33
N PHE A 164 -18.21 8.33 4.00
CA PHE A 164 -18.14 8.57 5.45
C PHE A 164 -18.47 10.03 5.73
N THR A 165 -19.19 10.26 6.82
CA THR A 165 -19.47 11.60 7.34
C THR A 165 -18.21 12.22 7.94
N THR A 166 -18.16 13.55 8.00
CA THR A 166 -17.05 14.27 8.65
C THR A 166 -16.81 13.79 10.08
N ALA A 167 -17.89 13.57 10.85
CA ALA A 167 -17.79 13.10 12.23
C ALA A 167 -17.22 11.67 12.35
N GLU A 168 -17.45 10.79 11.37
CA GLU A 168 -16.84 9.46 11.34
C GLU A 168 -15.34 9.55 11.03
N ILE A 169 -14.95 10.40 10.07
CA ILE A 169 -13.55 10.62 9.69
C ILE A 169 -12.75 11.22 10.85
N GLU A 170 -13.31 12.22 11.55
CA GLU A 170 -12.67 12.87 12.70
C GLU A 170 -12.46 11.90 13.88
N LYS A 171 -13.36 10.94 14.07
CA LYS A 171 -13.26 9.94 15.14
C LYS A 171 -12.26 8.83 14.83
N ASN A 172 -11.90 8.64 13.56
CA ASN A 172 -11.01 7.56 13.15
C ASN A 172 -9.87 8.10 12.27
N PRO A 173 -8.67 8.32 12.85
CA PRO A 173 -7.50 8.76 12.11
C PRO A 173 -7.14 7.88 10.91
N PHE A 174 -7.49 6.60 10.94
CA PHE A 174 -7.28 5.70 9.79
C PHE A 174 -8.12 6.11 8.57
N LEU A 175 -9.34 6.60 8.76
CA LEU A 175 -10.14 7.14 7.65
C LEU A 175 -9.51 8.42 7.09
N SER A 176 -8.95 9.27 7.96
CA SER A 176 -8.21 10.45 7.51
C SER A 176 -6.99 10.07 6.64
N TYR A 177 -6.26 9.04 7.06
CA TYR A 177 -5.14 8.47 6.29
C TYR A 177 -5.59 7.88 4.97
N MET A 178 -6.66 7.07 4.96
CA MET A 178 -7.19 6.51 3.71
C MET A 178 -7.72 7.56 2.76
N GLY A 179 -8.09 8.73 3.26
CA GLY A 179 -8.49 9.84 2.43
C GLY A 179 -7.35 10.59 1.71
N THR A 180 -6.09 10.26 1.97
CA THR A 180 -4.94 10.84 1.25
C THR A 180 -4.79 10.24 -0.14
N ASP A 181 -4.02 10.92 -0.99
CA ASP A 181 -3.70 10.50 -2.34
C ASP A 181 -2.20 10.17 -2.40
N ASP A 182 -1.85 9.03 -2.99
CA ASP A 182 -0.48 8.58 -3.18
C ASP A 182 -0.29 8.17 -4.64
N ARG A 183 0.71 8.79 -5.30
CA ARG A 183 0.98 8.63 -6.72
C ARG A 183 2.47 8.65 -6.96
N ILE A 184 3.05 7.46 -7.04
CA ILE A 184 4.49 7.29 -7.21
C ILE A 184 4.78 6.02 -8.02
N ARG A 185 5.84 6.05 -8.84
CA ARG A 185 6.27 4.93 -9.68
C ARG A 185 7.63 4.38 -9.27
N GLY A 186 7.77 3.08 -9.43
CA GLY A 186 9.03 2.34 -9.27
C GLY A 186 9.89 2.32 -10.54
N ASP A 187 10.30 3.47 -11.07
CA ASP A 187 11.13 3.54 -12.28
C ASP A 187 12.56 3.04 -12.01
N ARG A 188 13.17 3.39 -10.87
CA ARG A 188 14.48 2.89 -10.40
C ARG A 188 14.42 1.41 -10.06
N ALA A 189 13.35 0.95 -9.41
CA ALA A 189 13.13 -0.49 -9.20
C ALA A 189 13.13 -1.27 -10.54
N ARG A 190 12.47 -0.74 -11.57
CA ARG A 190 12.48 -1.35 -12.92
C ARG A 190 13.85 -1.28 -13.59
N GLN A 191 14.64 -0.23 -13.37
CA GLN A 191 15.99 -0.11 -13.91
C GLN A 191 16.95 -1.19 -13.42
N ILE A 192 16.74 -1.71 -12.20
CA ILE A 192 17.51 -2.84 -11.65
C ILE A 192 16.89 -4.20 -12.01
N GLY A 193 15.94 -4.24 -12.96
CA GLY A 193 15.37 -5.49 -13.46
C GLY A 193 14.19 -6.04 -12.65
N TRP A 194 13.56 -5.25 -11.79
CA TRP A 194 12.32 -5.66 -11.15
C TRP A 194 11.13 -5.53 -12.09
N TYR A 195 10.47 -6.66 -12.38
CA TYR A 195 9.26 -6.72 -13.19
C TYR A 195 8.18 -7.51 -12.44
N PRO A 196 7.28 -6.84 -11.72
CA PRO A 196 6.21 -7.49 -10.96
C PRO A 196 5.26 -8.26 -11.90
N ALA A 197 4.80 -9.43 -11.45
CA ALA A 197 4.00 -10.34 -12.25
C ALA A 197 2.48 -10.14 -12.08
N HIS A 198 2.04 -9.55 -10.96
CA HIS A 198 0.64 -9.49 -10.58
C HIS A 198 0.06 -8.09 -10.79
N GLY A 199 -0.99 -8.00 -11.58
CA GLY A 199 -1.61 -6.75 -12.02
C GLY A 199 -2.63 -6.19 -11.03
N VAL A 200 -3.41 -5.22 -11.50
CA VAL A 200 -4.49 -4.64 -10.71
C VAL A 200 -5.69 -5.60 -10.66
N GLU A 201 -5.82 -6.50 -11.63
CA GLU A 201 -6.85 -7.53 -11.68
C GLU A 201 -6.73 -8.50 -10.50
N ASP A 202 -5.51 -8.93 -10.15
CA ASP A 202 -5.23 -9.80 -9.00
C ASP A 202 -5.59 -9.13 -7.66
N PHE A 203 -5.50 -7.80 -7.57
CA PHE A 203 -5.95 -7.04 -6.40
C PHE A 203 -7.45 -7.29 -6.14
N PHE A 204 -8.26 -7.38 -7.19
CA PHE A 204 -9.71 -7.50 -7.06
C PHE A 204 -10.11 -8.88 -6.54
N GLU A 205 -9.48 -9.92 -7.09
CA GLU A 205 -9.68 -11.29 -6.65
C GLU A 205 -9.27 -11.45 -5.18
N CYS A 206 -8.14 -10.83 -4.79
CA CYS A 206 -7.69 -10.82 -3.40
C CYS A 206 -8.68 -10.13 -2.46
N VAL A 207 -9.20 -8.94 -2.82
CA VAL A 207 -10.19 -8.23 -2.01
C VAL A 207 -11.46 -9.07 -1.83
N GLN A 208 -11.90 -9.77 -2.87
CA GLN A 208 -13.07 -10.64 -2.77
C GLN A 208 -12.81 -11.80 -1.79
N GLN A 209 -11.67 -12.48 -1.91
CA GLN A 209 -11.31 -13.56 -0.99
C GLN A 209 -11.18 -13.06 0.45
N GLU A 210 -10.58 -11.88 0.67
CA GLU A 210 -10.47 -11.26 2.00
C GLU A 210 -11.83 -11.00 2.64
N VAL A 211 -12.84 -10.58 1.86
CA VAL A 211 -14.20 -10.41 2.39
C VAL A 211 -14.76 -11.75 2.88
N GLU A 212 -14.66 -12.80 2.06
CA GLU A 212 -15.17 -14.12 2.43
C GLU A 212 -14.49 -14.65 3.71
N ASP A 213 -13.16 -14.51 3.80
CA ASP A 213 -12.39 -14.93 4.97
C ASP A 213 -12.77 -14.15 6.23
N ILE A 214 -12.96 -12.83 6.13
CA ILE A 214 -13.38 -11.99 7.26
C ILE A 214 -14.79 -12.35 7.74
N LEU A 215 -15.68 -12.72 6.82
CA LEU A 215 -17.04 -13.16 7.15
C LEU A 215 -17.04 -14.54 7.81
N ALA A 216 -16.19 -15.47 7.35
CA ALA A 216 -16.09 -16.82 7.88
C ALA A 216 -15.58 -16.88 9.33
N VAL A 217 -14.72 -15.95 9.75
CA VAL A 217 -14.19 -15.87 11.14
C VAL A 217 -15.25 -15.37 12.15
N ARG A 218 -16.41 -14.88 11.69
CA ARG A 218 -17.45 -14.29 12.54
C ARG A 218 -18.64 -15.20 12.85
N GLU A 219 -18.59 -16.48 12.49
CA GLU A 219 -19.50 -17.54 12.95
C GLU A 219 -18.85 -18.39 14.05
#